data_AF-A0A4Q5L6M9-F1
#
_entry.id   AF-A0A4Q5L6M9-F1
#
_cell.length_a   1.000
_cell.length_b   1.000
_cell.length_c   1.000
_cell.angle_alpha   90.00
_cell.angle_beta   90.00
_cell.angle_gamma   90.00
#
_symmetry.space_group_name_H-M   'P 1'
#
loop_
_entity.id
_entity.type
_entity.pdbx_description
1 polymer ?
#
loop_
_entity_poly.entity_id
_entity_poly.type
_entity_poly.pdbx_seq_one_letter_code
_entity_poly.pdbx_strand_id
1 'polypeptide(L)'
;MLPASHCYALLTGRTFIPVNSWFLSMSFALGLLLVVFGPPLALALLGTRFWKWSHLEGFTGRTRIVRLGGLVLLAGAFTFALYFMILVLSSDTPSAHAPSSSAWPWAHEHPITLVLLADIMALLLLVSQPSRRLAALCFGAGALLTFSGLGIYWYLTDHQDDLMQSFRQSSVEYDRSGWQRAAIDSFEVQVKHRPDIEKLYLSDPAFPGGPVALHDQMKTLTRPQAKPLPQDAVVEVEFILERDGRITLPHVVYGLGPGYDEEAVRVIQSLPPFSPSLDDEGKAVARVWRVQVPFFH
;
A
#
# COMPACT_ATOMS: atom_id res chain seq x y z
N MET A 1 37.51 -23.06 13.65
CA MET A 1 38.14 -23.08 12.31
C MET A 1 37.11 -22.57 11.31
N LEU A 2 37.38 -21.43 10.67
CA LEU A 2 36.71 -20.93 9.45
C LEU A 2 37.08 -21.86 8.25
N PRO A 3 36.53 -21.68 7.04
CA PRO A 3 35.14 -21.88 6.62
C PRO A 3 35.08 -22.76 5.32
N ALA A 4 33.89 -23.17 4.88
CA ALA A 4 33.72 -23.74 3.53
C ALA A 4 32.69 -22.92 2.75
N SER A 5 33.18 -21.85 2.14
CA SER A 5 32.53 -21.18 1.02
C SER A 5 33.31 -21.61 -0.21
N HIS A 6 32.67 -22.32 -1.14
CA HIS A 6 33.02 -22.47 -2.57
C HIS A 6 32.29 -23.70 -3.14
N CYS A 7 31.22 -23.45 -3.90
CA CYS A 7 30.88 -24.16 -5.13
C CYS A 7 29.52 -23.64 -5.58
N TYR A 8 29.52 -22.67 -6.49
CA TYR A 8 28.56 -22.55 -7.60
C TYR A 8 29.03 -21.38 -8.44
N ALA A 9 30.09 -21.63 -9.21
CA ALA A 9 30.46 -20.83 -10.36
C ALA A 9 30.47 -21.80 -11.54
N LEU A 10 29.53 -21.62 -12.47
CA LEU A 10 29.76 -21.63 -13.92
C LEU A 10 28.42 -21.45 -14.63
N LEU A 11 28.49 -20.73 -15.76
CA LEU A 11 27.43 -20.44 -16.74
C LEU A 11 26.57 -19.20 -16.46
N THR A 12 27.16 -18.02 -16.66
CA THR A 12 26.67 -17.04 -17.65
C THR A 12 27.63 -15.83 -17.68
N GLY A 13 28.18 -15.55 -18.86
CA GLY A 13 29.09 -14.42 -19.10
C GLY A 13 28.40 -13.06 -19.05
N ARG A 14 27.95 -12.65 -17.87
CA ARG A 14 27.67 -11.24 -17.55
C ARG A 14 28.70 -10.78 -16.54
N THR A 15 29.45 -9.74 -16.89
CA THR A 15 30.34 -9.02 -15.98
C THR A 15 29.53 -8.53 -14.78
N PHE A 16 29.52 -9.32 -13.71
CA PHE A 16 29.01 -8.93 -12.41
C PHE A 16 29.95 -7.83 -11.91
N ILE A 17 29.52 -6.58 -12.00
CA ILE A 17 30.17 -5.51 -11.25
C ILE A 17 29.91 -5.87 -9.78
N PRO A 18 30.93 -6.17 -8.96
CA PRO A 18 30.70 -6.45 -7.55
C PRO A 18 30.26 -5.14 -6.89
N VAL A 19 28.95 -4.94 -6.79
CA VAL A 19 28.40 -3.88 -5.94
C VAL A 19 28.74 -4.32 -4.52
N ASN A 20 29.79 -3.70 -4.00
CA ASN A 20 30.36 -4.02 -2.71
C ASN A 20 29.25 -3.93 -1.64
N SER A 21 28.90 -5.06 -1.02
CA SER A 21 27.80 -5.16 -0.04
C SER A 21 27.96 -4.23 1.15
N TRP A 22 29.20 -3.82 1.44
CA TRP A 22 29.55 -2.77 2.39
C TRP A 22 29.03 -1.39 2.02
N PHE A 23 28.98 -1.05 0.72
CA PHE A 23 28.41 0.22 0.28
C PHE A 23 26.90 0.23 0.42
N LEU A 24 26.22 -0.89 0.13
CA LEU A 24 24.78 -1.02 0.36
C LEU A 24 24.42 -0.93 1.85
N SER A 25 25.18 -1.61 2.72
CA SER A 25 24.91 -1.58 4.17
C SER A 25 25.21 -0.22 4.79
N MET A 26 26.28 0.45 4.33
CA MET A 26 26.65 1.77 4.82
C MET A 26 25.67 2.85 4.34
N SER A 27 25.19 2.77 3.09
CA SER A 27 24.12 3.64 2.59
C SER A 27 22.80 3.43 3.34
N PHE A 28 22.45 2.18 3.67
CA PHE A 28 21.26 1.88 4.46
C PHE A 28 21.37 2.42 5.90
N ALA A 29 22.53 2.23 6.54
CA ALA A 29 22.80 2.76 7.87
C ALA A 29 22.79 4.30 7.90
N LEU A 30 23.38 4.95 6.89
CA LEU A 30 23.35 6.40 6.75
C LEU A 30 21.92 6.92 6.50
N GLY A 31 21.14 6.20 5.69
CA GLY A 31 19.73 6.49 5.45
C GLY A 31 18.88 6.37 6.72
N LEU A 32 19.07 5.31 7.50
CA LEU A 32 18.40 5.12 8.79
C LEU A 32 18.77 6.24 9.77
N LEU A 33 20.05 6.60 9.84
CA LEU A 33 20.53 7.69 10.69
C LEU A 33 19.92 9.03 10.28
N LEU A 34 19.80 9.29 8.97
CA LEU A 34 19.13 10.49 8.46
C LEU A 34 17.64 10.51 8.77
N VAL A 35 16.94 9.37 8.69
CA VAL A 35 15.51 9.27 9.04
C VAL A 35 15.28 9.51 10.54
N VAL A 36 16.17 8.99 11.39
CA VAL A 36 16.04 9.09 12.87
C VAL A 36 16.49 10.46 13.39
N PHE A 37 17.64 10.97 12.93
CA PHE A 37 18.25 12.20 13.47
C PHE A 37 18.01 13.44 12.60
N GLY A 38 17.62 13.27 11.34
CA GLY A 38 17.31 14.38 10.44
C GLY A 38 16.13 15.23 10.91
N PRO A 39 14.96 14.65 11.25
CA PRO A 39 13.80 15.44 11.68
C PRO A 39 14.05 16.26 12.97
N PRO A 40 14.67 15.72 14.04
CA PRO A 40 15.06 16.51 15.21
C PRO A 40 16.00 17.67 14.87
N LEU A 41 16.98 17.45 14.00
CA LEU A 41 17.91 18.50 13.56
C LEU A 41 17.18 19.58 12.75
N ALA A 42 16.28 19.18 11.85
CA ALA A 42 15.46 20.10 11.07
C ALA A 42 14.56 20.96 11.97
N LEU A 43 13.91 20.36 12.97
CA LEU A 43 13.11 21.09 13.95
C LEU A 43 13.92 22.13 14.72
N ALA A 44 15.13 21.77 15.17
CA ALA A 44 16.02 22.71 15.85
C ALA A 44 16.44 23.88 14.93
N LEU A 45 16.81 23.60 13.69
CA LEU A 45 17.22 24.61 12.71
C LEU A 45 16.06 25.55 12.33
N LEU A 46 14.90 24.98 12.02
CA LEU A 46 13.70 25.73 11.66
C LEU A 46 13.19 26.57 12.84
N GLY A 47 13.14 25.99 14.04
CA GLY A 47 12.73 26.68 15.25
C GLY A 47 13.63 27.86 15.60
N THR A 48 14.96 27.67 15.56
CA THR A 48 15.91 28.78 15.83
C THR A 48 15.85 29.87 14.77
N ARG A 49 15.71 29.52 13.48
CA ARG A 49 15.50 30.47 12.38
C ARG A 49 14.21 31.27 12.59
N PHE A 50 13.12 30.58 12.94
CA PHE A 50 11.80 31.19 13.14
C PHE A 50 11.83 32.16 14.29
N TRP A 51 12.40 31.73 15.42
CA TRP A 51 12.55 32.54 16.62
C TRP A 51 13.30 33.84 16.34
N LYS A 52 14.43 33.77 15.64
CA LYS A 52 15.22 34.96 15.26
C LYS A 52 14.44 35.89 14.33
N TRP A 53 13.68 35.34 13.38
CA TRP A 53 12.94 36.14 12.40
C TRP A 53 11.62 36.70 12.93
N SER A 54 11.09 36.12 14.01
CA SER A 54 9.80 36.48 14.62
C SER A 54 9.77 37.88 15.25
N HIS A 55 10.93 38.49 15.51
CA HIS A 55 11.00 39.90 15.91
C HIS A 55 10.81 40.78 14.67
N LEU A 56 9.68 41.47 14.64
CA LEU A 56 9.22 42.28 13.49
C LEU A 56 9.28 43.79 13.74
N GLU A 57 9.91 44.23 14.84
CA GLU A 57 10.07 45.63 15.17
C GLU A 57 10.92 46.37 14.11
N GLY A 58 10.46 47.54 13.67
CA GLY A 58 11.21 48.42 12.76
C GLY A 58 11.06 48.16 11.25
N PHE A 59 10.36 47.11 10.81
CA PHE A 59 10.14 46.84 9.38
C PHE A 59 8.83 47.46 8.86
N THR A 60 8.90 48.26 7.79
CA THR A 60 7.74 48.89 7.13
C THR A 60 7.69 48.58 5.63
N GLY A 61 6.48 48.59 5.04
CA GLY A 61 6.29 48.41 3.60
C GLY A 61 6.60 47.00 3.08
N ARG A 62 7.22 46.91 1.89
CA ARG A 62 7.45 45.66 1.14
C ARG A 62 8.32 44.65 1.88
N THR A 63 9.33 45.11 2.63
CA THR A 63 10.24 44.25 3.40
C THR A 63 9.51 43.48 4.50
N ARG A 64 8.50 44.11 5.13
CA ARG A 64 7.65 43.46 6.13
C ARG A 64 6.83 42.32 5.53
N ILE A 65 6.24 42.54 4.35
CA ILE A 65 5.42 41.54 3.66
C ILE A 65 6.26 40.32 3.27
N VAL A 66 7.44 40.53 2.68
CA VAL A 66 8.35 39.44 2.31
C VAL A 66 8.75 38.63 3.54
N ARG A 67 9.03 39.30 4.66
CA ARG A 67 9.40 38.64 5.92
C ARG A 67 8.25 37.85 6.54
N LEU A 68 7.02 38.37 6.48
CA LEU A 68 5.83 37.64 6.91
C LEU A 68 5.58 36.39 6.06
N GLY A 69 5.73 36.49 4.73
CA GLY A 69 5.66 35.33 3.83
C GLY A 69 6.71 34.27 4.17
N GLY A 70 7.95 34.70 4.44
CA GLY A 70 9.02 33.81 4.91
C GLY A 70 8.71 33.12 6.24
N LEU A 71 8.08 33.83 7.19
CA LEU A 71 7.65 33.25 8.47
C LEU A 71 6.57 32.18 8.29
N VAL A 72 5.59 32.40 7.40
CA VAL A 72 4.54 31.41 7.09
C VAL A 72 5.15 30.13 6.51
N LEU A 73 6.06 30.25 5.54
CA LEU A 73 6.74 29.10 4.94
C LEU A 73 7.58 28.33 5.96
N LEU A 74 8.30 29.06 6.82
CA LEU A 74 9.16 28.45 7.84
C LEU A 74 8.33 27.74 8.93
N ALA A 75 7.18 28.31 9.30
CA ALA A 75 6.23 27.66 10.21
C ALA A 75 5.63 26.40 9.61
N GLY A 76 5.17 26.45 8.34
CA GLY A 76 4.70 25.25 7.64
C GLY A 76 5.78 24.17 7.55
N ALA A 77 7.01 24.53 7.21
CA ALA A 77 8.12 23.57 7.20
C ALA A 77 8.38 22.95 8.59
N PHE A 78 8.25 23.73 9.66
CA PHE A 78 8.39 23.25 11.03
C PHE A 78 7.27 22.26 11.40
N THR A 79 6.02 22.62 11.15
CA THR A 79 4.84 21.75 11.39
C THR A 79 4.95 20.44 10.58
N PHE A 80 5.38 20.52 9.32
CA PHE A 80 5.61 19.33 8.49
C PHE A 80 6.73 18.44 9.03
N ALA A 81 7.86 19.01 9.44
CA ALA A 81 8.97 18.25 10.05
C ALA A 81 8.55 17.60 11.38
N LEU A 82 7.71 18.27 12.16
CA LEU A 82 7.18 17.75 13.42
C LEU A 82 6.25 16.55 13.18
N TYR A 83 5.33 16.70 12.22
CA TYR A 83 4.45 15.61 11.78
C TYR A 83 5.25 14.39 11.30
N PHE A 84 6.25 14.61 10.45
CA PHE A 84 7.11 13.51 9.97
C PHE A 84 7.88 12.83 11.11
N MET A 85 8.39 13.59 12.09
CA MET A 85 9.05 13.02 13.27
C MET A 85 8.10 12.12 14.06
N ILE A 86 6.86 12.56 14.29
CA ILE A 86 5.86 11.78 15.03
C ILE A 86 5.51 10.50 14.28
N LEU A 87 5.34 10.54 12.95
CA LEU A 87 5.11 9.34 12.13
C LEU A 87 6.26 8.33 12.24
N VAL A 88 7.50 8.79 12.19
CA VAL A 88 8.67 7.91 12.31
C VAL A 88 8.71 7.28 13.70
N LEU A 89 8.46 8.05 14.75
CA LEU A 89 8.44 7.54 16.14
C LEU A 89 7.26 6.61 16.42
N SER A 90 6.12 6.82 15.76
CA SER A 90 4.93 6.01 15.95
C SER A 90 4.89 4.79 15.04
N SER A 91 5.82 4.67 14.08
CA SER A 91 5.85 3.56 13.13
C SER A 91 6.00 2.20 13.82
N ASP A 92 5.36 1.18 13.26
CA ASP A 92 5.43 -0.16 13.80
C ASP A 92 6.82 -0.77 13.55
N THR A 93 7.41 -1.34 14.60
CA THR A 93 8.64 -2.12 14.42
C THR A 93 8.29 -3.51 13.88
N PRO A 94 8.81 -3.90 12.70
CA PRO A 94 8.55 -5.23 12.15
C PRO A 94 9.25 -6.28 13.03
N SER A 95 8.47 -7.07 13.76
CA SER A 95 8.95 -8.21 14.53
C SER A 95 8.69 -9.49 13.74
N ALA A 96 9.73 -10.31 13.54
CA ALA A 96 9.60 -11.57 12.80
C ALA A 96 8.79 -12.63 13.57
N HIS A 97 8.65 -12.50 14.89
CA HIS A 97 8.13 -13.56 15.78
C HIS A 97 7.04 -13.08 16.76
N ALA A 98 6.51 -11.86 16.59
CA ALA A 98 5.39 -11.35 17.39
C ALA A 98 4.54 -10.40 16.54
N PRO A 99 3.23 -10.22 16.84
CA PRO A 99 2.42 -9.17 16.24
C PRO A 99 3.13 -7.83 16.43
N SER A 100 3.24 -7.06 15.34
CA SER A 100 3.88 -5.74 15.35
C SER A 100 3.17 -4.85 16.37
N SER A 101 3.94 -4.26 17.26
CA SER A 101 3.44 -3.29 18.23
C SER A 101 4.25 -2.01 18.11
N SER A 102 3.53 -0.88 18.01
CA SER A 102 4.14 0.44 18.12
C SER A 102 4.63 0.65 19.55
N ALA A 103 5.79 1.28 19.70
CA ALA A 103 6.27 1.69 21.02
C ALA A 103 5.28 2.65 21.69
N TRP A 104 4.58 3.49 20.91
CA TRP A 104 3.59 4.46 21.36
C TRP A 104 2.26 4.30 20.58
N PRO A 105 1.40 3.35 20.97
CA PRO A 105 0.18 3.00 20.24
C PRO A 105 -0.79 4.19 20.05
N TRP A 106 -0.98 4.98 21.10
CA TRP A 106 -1.85 6.15 21.08
C TRP A 106 -1.35 7.27 20.15
N ALA A 107 -0.03 7.39 19.95
CA ALA A 107 0.57 8.34 19.02
C ALA A 107 0.45 7.87 17.57
N HIS A 108 0.42 6.55 17.36
CA HIS A 108 0.21 5.91 16.05
C HIS A 108 -1.22 6.08 15.55
N GLU A 109 -2.20 5.94 16.43
CA GLU A 109 -3.62 6.11 16.07
C GLU A 109 -3.94 7.57 15.70
N HIS A 110 -3.28 8.54 16.35
CA HIS A 110 -3.61 9.96 16.19
C HIS A 110 -2.36 10.86 16.05
N PRO A 111 -1.51 10.70 15.03
CA PRO A 111 -0.28 11.48 14.88
C PRO A 111 -0.57 12.98 14.65
N ILE A 112 -1.69 13.30 14.01
CA ILE A 112 -2.12 14.68 13.73
C ILE A 112 -2.48 15.45 15.00
N THR A 113 -3.09 14.79 16.00
CA THR A 113 -3.55 15.46 17.22
C THR A 113 -2.37 15.95 18.06
N LEU A 114 -1.27 15.18 18.10
CA LEU A 114 -0.03 15.57 18.74
C LEU A 114 0.60 16.81 18.12
N VAL A 115 0.62 16.89 16.78
CA VAL A 115 1.12 18.07 16.06
C VAL A 115 0.24 19.28 16.36
N LEU A 116 -1.09 19.12 16.31
CA LEU A 116 -2.04 20.21 16.62
C LEU A 116 -1.85 20.77 18.03
N LEU A 117 -1.67 19.91 19.03
CA LEU A 117 -1.42 20.34 20.41
C LEU A 117 -0.10 21.12 20.54
N ALA A 118 0.96 20.65 19.88
CA ALA A 118 2.25 21.34 19.85
C ALA A 118 2.17 22.70 19.14
N ASP A 119 1.44 22.79 18.03
CA ASP A 119 1.22 24.04 17.30
C ASP A 119 0.37 25.04 18.10
N ILE A 120 -0.67 24.57 18.78
CA ILE A 120 -1.49 25.39 19.70
C ILE A 120 -0.60 25.94 20.83
N MET A 121 0.26 25.11 21.42
CA MET A 121 1.19 25.55 22.46
C MET A 121 2.18 26.61 21.94
N ALA A 122 2.74 26.42 20.74
CA ALA A 122 3.62 27.40 20.11
C ALA A 122 2.91 28.72 19.82
N LEU A 123 1.66 28.66 19.34
CA LEU A 123 0.80 29.82 19.14
C LEU A 123 0.57 30.60 20.43
N LEU A 124 0.17 29.92 21.50
CA LEU A 124 -0.07 30.55 22.81
C LEU A 124 1.18 31.24 23.34
N LEU A 125 2.34 30.60 23.21
CA LEU A 125 3.62 31.16 23.61
C LEU A 125 3.97 32.42 22.79
N LEU A 126 3.78 32.40 21.47
CA LEU A 126 4.06 33.56 20.62
C LEU A 126 3.09 34.72 20.85
N VAL A 127 1.80 34.44 21.06
CA VAL A 127 0.77 35.45 21.34
C VAL A 127 1.03 36.17 22.66
N SER A 128 1.58 35.46 23.65
CA SER A 128 1.94 36.05 24.95
C SER A 128 3.00 37.15 24.84
N GLN A 129 3.80 37.17 23.76
CA GLN A 129 4.84 38.18 23.54
C GLN A 129 4.34 39.30 22.61
N PRO A 130 4.24 40.56 23.08
CA PRO A 130 3.68 41.66 22.30
C PRO A 130 4.45 41.93 21.00
N SER A 131 5.78 41.77 21.02
CA SER A 131 6.66 41.94 19.85
C SER A 131 6.50 40.85 18.77
N ARG A 132 5.73 39.79 19.05
CA ARG A 132 5.64 38.58 18.21
C ARG A 132 4.23 38.14 17.85
N ARG A 133 3.21 38.91 18.21
CA ARG A 133 1.81 38.59 17.87
C ARG A 133 1.58 38.36 16.37
N LEU A 134 2.25 39.15 15.53
CA LEU A 134 2.19 38.96 14.07
C LEU A 134 2.87 37.65 13.63
N ALA A 135 3.96 37.27 14.28
CA ALA A 135 4.61 35.99 14.01
C ALA A 135 3.73 34.81 14.46
N ALA A 136 2.93 34.96 15.53
CA ALA A 136 1.95 33.97 15.92
C ALA A 136 0.89 33.74 14.82
N LEU A 137 0.36 34.82 14.22
CA LEU A 137 -0.57 34.70 13.09
C LEU A 137 0.07 33.99 11.89
N CYS A 138 1.33 34.32 11.58
CA CYS A 138 2.08 33.61 10.54
C CYS A 138 2.28 32.13 10.86
N PHE A 139 2.52 31.80 12.13
CA PHE A 139 2.67 30.41 12.56
C PHE A 139 1.38 29.62 12.36
N GLY A 140 0.23 30.17 12.80
CA GLY A 140 -1.08 29.55 12.60
C GLY A 140 -1.43 29.38 11.12
N ALA A 141 -1.11 30.36 10.27
CA ALA A 141 -1.30 30.25 8.83
C ALA A 141 -0.41 29.16 8.21
N GLY A 142 0.84 29.04 8.64
CA GLY A 142 1.77 27.99 8.22
C GLY A 142 1.26 26.59 8.57
N ALA A 143 0.82 26.41 9.82
CA ALA A 143 0.24 25.15 10.30
C ALA A 143 -1.03 24.77 9.51
N LEU A 144 -1.92 25.73 9.25
CA LEU A 144 -3.15 25.48 8.49
C LEU A 144 -2.88 25.10 7.03
N LEU A 145 -1.85 25.67 6.39
CA LEU A 145 -1.41 25.26 5.05
C LEU A 145 -0.92 23.82 5.03
N THR A 146 -0.18 23.38 6.06
CA THR A 146 0.25 21.98 6.14
C THR A 146 -0.91 21.02 6.38
N PHE A 147 -1.82 21.34 7.31
CA PHE A 147 -2.97 20.47 7.59
C PHE A 147 -3.95 20.41 6.42
N SER A 148 -4.16 21.51 5.70
CA SER A 148 -4.99 21.49 4.49
C SER A 148 -4.36 20.62 3.38
N GLY A 149 -3.05 20.73 3.16
CA GLY A 149 -2.34 19.86 2.22
C GLY A 149 -2.40 18.37 2.60
N LEU A 150 -2.13 18.05 3.88
CA LEU A 150 -2.21 16.68 4.39
C LEU A 150 -3.65 16.13 4.37
N GLY A 151 -4.64 16.96 4.70
CA GLY A 151 -6.05 16.58 4.69
C GLY A 151 -6.56 16.27 3.28
N ILE A 152 -6.13 17.03 2.26
CA ILE A 152 -6.44 16.72 0.86
C ILE A 152 -5.80 15.41 0.44
N TYR A 153 -4.54 15.18 0.79
CA TYR A 153 -3.86 13.91 0.49
C TYR A 153 -4.60 12.72 1.13
N TRP A 154 -4.91 12.83 2.42
CA TRP A 154 -5.60 11.79 3.17
C TRP A 154 -7.01 11.53 2.62
N TYR A 155 -7.78 12.59 2.32
CA TYR A 155 -9.10 12.46 1.68
C TYR A 155 -9.06 11.72 0.34
N LEU A 156 -8.00 11.94 -0.46
CA LEU A 156 -7.86 11.30 -1.76
C LEU A 156 -7.44 9.82 -1.65
N THR A 157 -6.61 9.46 -0.67
CA THR A 157 -6.08 8.09 -0.53
C THR A 157 -6.97 7.20 0.34
N ASP A 158 -7.45 7.70 1.47
CA ASP A 158 -8.12 6.90 2.51
C ASP A 158 -9.51 6.44 2.08
N HIS A 159 -10.22 7.24 1.25
CA HIS A 159 -11.53 6.87 0.73
C HIS A 159 -11.52 5.60 -0.13
N GLN A 160 -10.38 5.24 -0.74
CA GLN A 160 -10.26 4.00 -1.50
C GLN A 160 -10.08 2.78 -0.60
N ASP A 161 -9.30 2.93 0.48
CA ASP A 161 -9.04 1.86 1.43
C ASP A 161 -10.29 1.50 2.24
N ASP A 162 -11.05 2.50 2.68
CA ASP A 162 -12.33 2.31 3.39
C ASP A 162 -13.35 1.52 2.54
N LEU A 163 -13.45 1.86 1.25
CA LEU A 163 -14.31 1.14 0.32
C LEU A 163 -13.86 -0.32 0.18
N MET A 164 -12.56 -0.57 -0.02
CA MET A 164 -12.02 -1.93 -0.07
C MET A 164 -12.27 -2.73 1.20
N GLN A 165 -12.09 -2.12 2.37
CA GLN A 165 -12.39 -2.77 3.65
C GLN A 165 -13.88 -3.13 3.76
N SER A 166 -14.78 -2.25 3.32
CA SER A 166 -16.22 -2.51 3.34
C SER A 166 -16.64 -3.68 2.43
N PHE A 167 -16.02 -3.80 1.24
CA PHE A 167 -16.23 -4.94 0.35
C PHE A 167 -15.65 -6.23 0.93
N ARG A 168 -14.45 -6.18 1.51
CA ARG A 168 -13.85 -7.35 2.18
C ARG A 168 -14.72 -7.84 3.33
N GLN A 169 -15.24 -6.95 4.17
CA GLN A 169 -16.16 -7.34 5.24
C GLN A 169 -17.46 -7.94 4.70
N SER A 170 -18.01 -7.36 3.62
CA SER A 170 -19.22 -7.88 2.97
C SER A 170 -18.99 -9.27 2.37
N SER A 171 -17.83 -9.52 1.73
CA SER A 171 -17.43 -10.84 1.23
C SER A 171 -17.33 -11.85 2.36
N VAL A 172 -16.64 -11.52 3.45
CA VAL A 172 -16.50 -12.43 4.61
C VAL A 172 -17.87 -12.80 5.19
N GLU A 173 -18.79 -11.85 5.28
CA GLU A 173 -20.15 -12.14 5.75
C GLU A 173 -20.93 -13.00 4.75
N TYR A 174 -20.77 -12.74 3.45
CA TYR A 174 -21.36 -13.57 2.41
C TYR A 174 -20.81 -15.01 2.46
N ASP A 175 -19.51 -15.20 2.65
CA ASP A 175 -18.89 -16.53 2.78
C ASP A 175 -19.39 -17.28 4.02
N ARG A 176 -19.65 -16.57 5.13
CA ARG A 176 -20.27 -17.15 6.34
C ARG A 176 -21.68 -17.69 6.10
N SER A 177 -22.41 -17.18 5.10
CA SER A 177 -23.71 -17.73 4.72
C SER A 177 -23.61 -19.17 4.19
N GLY A 178 -22.42 -19.63 3.82
CA GLY A 178 -22.17 -20.97 3.31
C GLY A 178 -22.61 -21.15 1.85
N TRP A 179 -22.90 -20.07 1.13
CA TRP A 179 -23.37 -20.11 -0.26
C TRP A 179 -22.47 -20.95 -1.20
N GLN A 180 -21.14 -20.93 -0.96
CA GLN A 180 -20.15 -21.69 -1.72
C GLN A 180 -19.61 -22.95 -1.04
N ARG A 181 -20.07 -23.27 0.17
CA ARG A 181 -19.54 -24.38 0.97
C ARG A 181 -19.55 -25.69 0.18
N ALA A 182 -20.68 -26.00 -0.44
CA ALA A 182 -20.83 -27.21 -1.24
C ALA A 182 -19.92 -27.24 -2.48
N ALA A 183 -19.71 -26.10 -3.13
CA ALA A 183 -18.83 -26.01 -4.29
C ALA A 183 -17.36 -26.23 -3.88
N ILE A 184 -16.91 -25.58 -2.81
CA ILE A 184 -15.56 -25.72 -2.25
C ILE A 184 -15.32 -27.16 -1.78
N ASP A 185 -16.25 -27.72 -1.00
CA ASP A 185 -16.13 -29.09 -0.50
C ASP A 185 -16.04 -30.08 -1.68
N SER A 186 -16.83 -29.88 -2.73
CA SER A 186 -16.78 -30.71 -3.94
C SER A 186 -15.47 -30.55 -4.73
N PHE A 187 -14.92 -29.33 -4.75
CA PHE A 187 -13.65 -29.02 -5.38
C PHE A 187 -12.49 -29.70 -4.64
N GLU A 188 -12.40 -29.51 -3.32
CA GLU A 188 -11.37 -30.13 -2.48
C GLU A 188 -11.39 -31.65 -2.56
N VAL A 189 -12.58 -32.26 -2.52
CA VAL A 189 -12.74 -33.70 -2.67
C VAL A 189 -12.24 -34.17 -4.04
N GLN A 190 -12.57 -33.46 -5.12
CA GLN A 190 -12.13 -33.85 -6.46
C GLN A 190 -10.62 -33.68 -6.64
N VAL A 191 -10.05 -32.56 -6.19
CA VAL A 191 -8.59 -32.33 -6.24
C VAL A 191 -7.83 -33.41 -5.45
N LYS A 192 -8.34 -33.80 -4.28
CA LYS A 192 -7.72 -34.85 -3.45
C LYS A 192 -7.70 -36.23 -4.13
N HIS A 193 -8.70 -36.54 -4.95
CA HIS A 193 -8.81 -37.84 -5.63
C HIS A 193 -8.23 -37.84 -7.06
N ARG A 194 -7.66 -36.72 -7.52
CA ARG A 194 -7.06 -36.57 -8.86
C ARG A 194 -5.52 -36.57 -8.75
N PRO A 195 -4.85 -37.75 -8.84
CA PRO A 195 -3.39 -37.83 -8.77
C PRO A 195 -2.70 -37.23 -10.00
N ASP A 196 -3.47 -36.95 -11.06
CA ASP A 196 -3.02 -36.30 -12.30
C ASP A 196 -2.92 -34.77 -12.20
N ILE A 197 -3.39 -34.17 -11.10
CA ILE A 197 -3.14 -32.77 -10.78
C ILE A 197 -1.73 -32.70 -10.18
N GLU A 198 -0.78 -32.28 -11.02
CA GLU A 198 0.62 -32.29 -10.65
C GLU A 198 0.96 -31.18 -9.66
N LYS A 199 2.09 -31.25 -8.94
CA LYS A 199 2.54 -30.17 -8.05
C LYS A 199 3.69 -29.36 -8.62
N LEU A 200 4.40 -29.91 -9.60
CA LEU A 200 5.53 -29.30 -10.25
C LEU A 200 5.16 -29.05 -11.71
N TYR A 201 5.37 -27.82 -12.18
CA TYR A 201 4.97 -27.42 -13.52
C TYR A 201 6.17 -26.76 -14.21
N LEU A 202 6.35 -27.07 -15.48
CA LEU A 202 7.36 -26.43 -16.33
C LEU A 202 6.87 -25.08 -16.87
N SER A 203 5.56 -24.95 -17.10
CA SER A 203 4.95 -23.74 -17.65
C SER A 203 3.56 -23.46 -17.07
N ASP A 204 3.25 -22.18 -16.93
CA ASP A 204 1.93 -21.70 -16.50
C ASP A 204 0.92 -21.74 -17.65
N PRO A 205 -0.39 -21.88 -17.34
CA PRO A 205 -1.43 -21.81 -18.34
C PRO A 205 -1.46 -20.48 -19.08
N ALA A 206 -1.70 -20.52 -20.39
CA ALA A 206 -1.79 -19.31 -21.21
C ALA A 206 -3.19 -19.18 -21.82
N PHE A 207 -3.83 -18.02 -21.63
CA PHE A 207 -5.09 -17.72 -22.30
C PHE A 207 -4.86 -17.56 -23.82
N PRO A 208 -5.76 -18.07 -24.68
CA PRO A 208 -5.65 -17.85 -26.12
C PRO A 208 -5.68 -16.36 -26.46
N GLY A 209 -4.63 -15.87 -27.13
CA GLY A 209 -4.45 -14.44 -27.41
C GLY A 209 -3.76 -13.65 -26.28
N GLY A 210 -3.32 -14.33 -25.23
CA GLY A 210 -2.53 -13.75 -24.13
C GLY A 210 -3.37 -12.95 -23.12
N PRO A 211 -2.69 -12.24 -22.19
CA PRO A 211 -3.34 -11.55 -21.09
C PRO A 211 -4.25 -10.39 -21.56
N VAL A 212 -3.94 -9.76 -22.70
CA VAL A 212 -4.76 -8.67 -23.26
C VAL A 212 -6.10 -9.20 -23.75
N ALA A 213 -6.11 -10.34 -24.44
CA ALA A 213 -7.36 -10.96 -24.89
C ALA A 213 -8.23 -11.43 -23.73
N LEU A 214 -7.61 -11.94 -22.65
CA LEU A 214 -8.33 -12.28 -21.42
C LEU A 214 -8.99 -11.04 -20.82
N HIS A 215 -8.24 -9.94 -20.72
CA HIS A 215 -8.74 -8.67 -20.22
C HIS A 215 -9.89 -8.12 -21.07
N ASP A 216 -9.81 -8.22 -22.40
CA ASP A 216 -10.90 -7.81 -23.29
C ASP A 216 -12.15 -8.69 -23.13
N GLN A 217 -11.99 -9.98 -22.84
CA GLN A 217 -13.13 -10.86 -22.47
C GLN A 217 -13.76 -10.41 -21.16
N MET A 218 -12.96 -10.00 -20.16
CA MET A 218 -13.50 -9.49 -18.89
C MET A 218 -14.29 -8.19 -19.05
N LYS A 219 -14.11 -7.42 -20.14
CA LYS A 219 -14.98 -6.25 -20.41
C LYS A 219 -16.43 -6.61 -20.72
N THR A 220 -16.72 -7.89 -20.99
CA THR A 220 -18.09 -8.38 -21.20
C THR A 220 -18.86 -8.63 -19.90
N LEU A 221 -18.20 -8.46 -18.73
CA LEU A 221 -18.82 -8.57 -17.41
C LEU A 221 -19.97 -7.56 -17.27
N THR A 222 -21.12 -8.06 -16.84
CA THR A 222 -22.28 -7.24 -16.50
C THR A 222 -22.21 -6.84 -15.04
N ARG A 223 -22.07 -5.55 -14.77
CA ARG A 223 -22.04 -5.04 -13.41
C ARG A 223 -23.42 -5.15 -12.73
N PRO A 224 -23.54 -5.84 -11.58
CA PRO A 224 -24.74 -5.76 -10.76
C PRO A 224 -24.93 -4.32 -10.24
N GLN A 225 -26.14 -3.76 -10.35
CA GLN A 225 -26.39 -2.39 -9.87
C GLN A 225 -26.29 -2.32 -8.34
N ALA A 226 -25.47 -1.39 -7.80
CA ALA A 226 -25.85 -0.52 -6.67
C ALA A 226 -24.69 0.29 -6.05
N LYS A 227 -23.43 -0.14 -6.13
CA LYS A 227 -22.33 0.50 -5.35
C LYS A 227 -21.14 0.92 -6.22
N PRO A 228 -20.52 2.09 -5.94
CA PRO A 228 -19.20 2.40 -6.48
C PRO A 228 -18.23 1.31 -6.00
N LEU A 229 -17.42 0.84 -6.93
CA LEU A 229 -16.35 -0.10 -6.64
C LEU A 229 -15.08 0.73 -6.42
N PRO A 230 -14.11 0.23 -5.66
CA PRO A 230 -12.75 0.75 -5.71
C PRO A 230 -12.11 0.43 -7.07
N GLN A 231 -11.12 1.23 -7.46
CA GLN A 231 -10.45 1.10 -8.76
C GLN A 231 -9.79 -0.27 -8.97
N ASP A 232 -9.37 -0.92 -7.87
CA ASP A 232 -8.70 -2.23 -7.87
C ASP A 232 -9.63 -3.38 -7.41
N ALA A 233 -10.94 -3.23 -7.61
CA ALA A 233 -11.90 -4.28 -7.25
C ALA A 233 -11.76 -5.52 -8.15
N VAL A 234 -11.34 -6.63 -7.55
CA VAL A 234 -11.17 -7.92 -8.23
C VAL A 234 -11.89 -9.04 -7.47
N VAL A 235 -12.46 -9.98 -8.22
CA VAL A 235 -12.93 -11.28 -7.69
C VAL A 235 -11.88 -12.34 -8.05
N GLU A 236 -11.42 -13.11 -7.07
CA GLU A 236 -10.48 -14.20 -7.31
C GLU A 236 -11.25 -15.51 -7.46
N VAL A 237 -11.15 -16.13 -8.64
CA VAL A 237 -11.81 -17.40 -8.97
C VAL A 237 -10.74 -18.48 -9.09
N GLU A 238 -10.94 -19.59 -8.38
CA GLU A 238 -10.13 -20.80 -8.46
C GLU A 238 -10.90 -21.90 -9.20
N PHE A 239 -10.19 -22.61 -10.07
CA PHE A 239 -10.75 -23.71 -10.85
C PHE A 239 -9.70 -24.75 -11.21
N ILE A 240 -10.16 -25.92 -11.68
CA ILE A 240 -9.29 -26.94 -12.26
C ILE A 240 -9.18 -26.68 -13.76
N LEU A 241 -7.96 -26.45 -14.22
CA LEU A 241 -7.63 -26.46 -15.64
C LEU A 241 -7.26 -27.87 -16.05
N GLU A 242 -8.04 -28.43 -16.98
CA GLU A 242 -7.83 -29.77 -17.51
C GLU A 242 -6.71 -29.82 -18.55
N ARG A 243 -6.23 -31.03 -18.86
CA ARG A 243 -5.16 -31.26 -19.85
C ARG A 243 -5.50 -30.79 -21.26
N ASP A 244 -6.79 -30.68 -21.58
CA ASP A 244 -7.32 -30.17 -22.84
C ASP A 244 -7.57 -28.65 -22.81
N GLY A 245 -7.21 -27.98 -21.71
CA GLY A 245 -7.40 -26.55 -21.53
C GLY A 245 -8.78 -26.15 -21.02
N ARG A 246 -9.68 -27.10 -20.77
CA ARG A 246 -11.03 -26.77 -20.28
C ARG A 246 -11.03 -26.44 -18.80
N ILE A 247 -11.94 -25.55 -18.41
CA ILE A 247 -12.15 -25.14 -17.03
C ILE A 247 -13.24 -26.02 -16.40
N THR A 248 -12.95 -26.57 -15.23
CA THR A 248 -13.87 -27.41 -14.46
C THR A 248 -13.92 -26.93 -13.00
N LEU A 249 -15.11 -26.97 -12.40
CA LEU A 249 -15.37 -26.57 -10.99
C LEU A 249 -14.86 -25.17 -10.59
N PRO A 250 -15.22 -24.10 -11.30
CA PRO A 250 -14.89 -22.76 -10.84
C PRO A 250 -15.66 -22.40 -9.56
N HIS A 251 -14.95 -21.86 -8.58
CA HIS A 251 -15.49 -21.31 -7.35
C HIS A 251 -14.72 -20.05 -6.95
N VAL A 252 -15.31 -19.21 -6.10
CA VAL A 252 -14.70 -17.95 -5.65
C VAL A 252 -13.89 -18.20 -4.39
N VAL A 253 -12.68 -17.62 -4.34
CA VAL A 253 -11.81 -17.65 -3.16
C VAL A 253 -11.91 -16.32 -2.40
N TYR A 254 -11.95 -15.21 -3.15
CA TYR A 254 -12.16 -13.87 -2.61
C TYR A 254 -13.18 -13.14 -3.46
N GLY A 255 -14.31 -12.79 -2.85
CA GLY A 255 -15.44 -12.16 -3.52
C GLY A 255 -15.56 -10.66 -3.27
N LEU A 256 -16.44 -10.03 -4.04
CA LEU A 256 -16.95 -8.67 -3.79
C LEU A 256 -18.38 -8.72 -3.24
N GLY A 257 -18.97 -9.91 -3.16
CA GLY A 257 -20.30 -10.16 -2.63
C GLY A 257 -21.34 -10.46 -3.72
N PRO A 258 -22.62 -10.48 -3.35
CA PRO A 258 -23.68 -11.01 -4.18
C PRO A 258 -23.84 -10.22 -5.49
N GLY A 259 -24.02 -10.96 -6.57
CA GLY A 259 -24.09 -10.48 -7.95
C GLY A 259 -22.72 -10.45 -8.64
N TYR A 260 -21.66 -10.00 -7.95
CA TYR A 260 -20.32 -9.91 -8.54
C TYR A 260 -19.68 -11.29 -8.65
N ASP A 261 -19.83 -12.10 -7.61
CA ASP A 261 -19.20 -13.41 -7.50
C ASP A 261 -19.81 -14.40 -8.50
N GLU A 262 -21.14 -14.40 -8.65
CA GLU A 262 -21.86 -15.22 -9.62
C GLU A 262 -21.54 -14.82 -11.06
N GLU A 263 -21.42 -13.51 -11.31
CA GLU A 263 -21.06 -12.99 -12.63
C GLU A 263 -19.61 -13.35 -13.00
N ALA A 264 -18.69 -13.27 -12.04
CA ALA A 264 -17.31 -13.69 -12.24
C ALA A 264 -17.24 -15.18 -12.60
N VAL A 265 -17.94 -16.04 -11.87
CA VAL A 265 -18.01 -17.48 -12.16
C VAL A 265 -18.61 -17.73 -13.55
N ARG A 266 -19.69 -17.03 -13.92
CA ARG A 266 -20.33 -17.16 -15.24
C ARG A 266 -19.36 -16.82 -16.37
N VAL A 267 -18.61 -15.72 -16.25
CA VAL A 267 -17.64 -15.32 -17.28
C VAL A 267 -16.49 -16.32 -17.38
N ILE A 268 -15.94 -16.76 -16.25
CA ILE A 268 -14.89 -17.80 -16.22
C ILE A 268 -15.36 -19.09 -16.91
N GLN A 269 -16.60 -19.51 -16.69
CA GLN A 269 -17.17 -20.68 -17.37
C GLN A 269 -17.35 -20.49 -18.88
N SER A 270 -17.51 -19.25 -19.35
CA SER A 270 -17.66 -18.92 -20.76
C SER A 270 -16.33 -18.73 -21.51
N LEU A 271 -15.20 -18.79 -20.79
CA LEU A 271 -13.90 -18.60 -21.40
C LEU A 271 -13.56 -19.74 -22.38
N PRO A 272 -12.86 -19.43 -23.49
CA PRO A 272 -12.30 -20.46 -24.36
C PRO A 272 -11.26 -21.30 -23.61
N PRO A 273 -11.00 -22.54 -24.08
CA PRO A 273 -10.00 -23.40 -23.46
C PRO A 273 -8.62 -22.73 -23.47
N PHE A 274 -7.94 -22.80 -22.34
CA PHE A 274 -6.58 -22.28 -22.17
C PHE A 274 -5.57 -23.22 -22.80
N SER A 275 -4.36 -22.72 -23.03
CA SER A 275 -3.22 -23.62 -23.22
C SER A 275 -2.90 -24.29 -21.88
N PRO A 276 -2.86 -25.64 -21.81
CA PRO A 276 -2.65 -26.36 -20.57
C PRO A 276 -1.24 -26.13 -20.03
N SER A 277 -1.05 -26.39 -18.74
CA SER A 277 0.28 -26.49 -18.15
C SER A 277 1.00 -27.74 -18.65
N LEU A 278 2.33 -27.65 -18.76
CA LEU A 278 3.19 -28.77 -19.08
C LEU A 278 3.94 -29.28 -17.85
N ASP A 279 4.08 -30.60 -17.74
CA ASP A 279 4.98 -31.25 -16.77
C ASP A 279 6.45 -31.13 -17.19
N ASP A 280 7.35 -31.69 -16.39
CA ASP A 280 8.79 -31.75 -16.67
C ASP A 280 9.14 -32.63 -17.89
N GLU A 281 8.29 -33.59 -18.22
CA GLU A 281 8.37 -34.42 -19.42
C GLU A 281 7.76 -33.74 -20.68
N GLY A 282 7.18 -32.55 -20.56
CA GLY A 282 6.58 -31.77 -21.63
C GLY A 282 5.17 -32.23 -22.05
N LYS A 283 4.47 -33.01 -21.22
CA LYS A 283 3.08 -33.45 -21.44
C LYS A 283 2.10 -32.50 -20.78
N ALA A 284 0.90 -32.40 -21.37
CA ALA A 284 -0.18 -31.59 -20.82
C ALA A 284 -0.72 -32.21 -19.53
N VAL A 285 -0.78 -31.42 -18.46
CA VAL A 285 -1.24 -31.82 -17.13
C VAL A 285 -2.37 -30.95 -16.61
N ALA A 286 -3.22 -31.55 -15.77
CA ALA A 286 -4.28 -30.81 -15.10
C ALA A 286 -3.67 -30.04 -13.92
N ARG A 287 -4.23 -28.87 -13.61
CA ARG A 287 -3.70 -27.97 -12.59
C ARG A 287 -4.81 -27.17 -11.92
N VAL A 288 -4.67 -26.91 -10.63
CA VAL A 288 -5.45 -25.86 -9.95
C VAL A 288 -4.87 -24.50 -10.32
N TRP A 289 -5.71 -23.64 -10.87
CA TRP A 289 -5.33 -22.30 -11.32
C TRP A 289 -6.27 -21.24 -10.77
N ARG A 290 -5.74 -20.04 -10.57
CA ARG A 290 -6.48 -18.88 -10.07
C ARG A 290 -6.40 -17.73 -11.05
N VAL A 291 -7.53 -17.07 -11.27
CA VAL A 291 -7.63 -15.89 -12.13
C VAL A 291 -8.30 -14.77 -11.37
N GLN A 292 -7.72 -13.59 -11.45
CA GLN A 292 -8.33 -12.36 -10.97
C GLN A 292 -9.25 -11.79 -12.04
N VAL A 293 -10.50 -11.55 -11.67
CA VAL A 293 -11.55 -10.98 -12.51
C VAL A 293 -11.78 -9.54 -12.07
N PRO A 294 -11.17 -8.55 -12.74
CA PRO A 294 -11.37 -7.14 -12.42
C PRO A 294 -12.74 -6.64 -12.88
N PHE A 295 -13.43 -5.90 -12.01
CA PHE A 295 -14.65 -5.18 -12.37
C PHE A 295 -14.33 -3.71 -12.66
N PHE A 296 -14.44 -3.33 -13.92
CA PHE A 296 -14.13 -1.96 -14.36
C PHE A 296 -15.22 -0.96 -13.99
N HIS A 297 -14.82 0.31 -13.91
CA HIS A 297 -15.71 1.47 -13.77
C HIS A 297 -16.42 1.84 -15.07
#